data_AF-A0AAN6JPJ5-F1
#
_entry.id   AF-A0AAN6JPJ5-F1
#
_cell.length_a   1.000
_cell.length_b   1.000
_cell.length_c   1.000
_cell.angle_alpha   90.00
_cell.angle_beta   90.00
_cell.angle_gamma   90.00
#
_symmetry.space_group_name_H-M   'P 1'
#
loop_
_entity.id
_entity.type
_entity.pdbx_description
1 polymer ?
#
loop_
_entity_poly.entity_id
_entity_poly.type
_entity_poly.pdbx_seq_one_letter_code
_entity_poly.pdbx_strand_id
1 'polypeptide(L)'
;MAGPSLEVFKFGLYLFFPLAIMVHYGDPEWYHKNVLPVRDVFWPKDEDLYHPPRTSSDVKDALAEFRQKRIARREEREAAAAGTIRDAISSTTSASSSSATSRSARQSSPPATLRAASLRLAESERIPRSRDVQASVPNWAITAGRRLV
;
A
#
# COMPACT_ATOMS: atom_id res chain seq x y z
N MET A 1 7.08 -5.80 -66.23
CA MET A 1 8.24 -5.23 -65.50
C MET A 1 8.22 -3.74 -65.72
N ALA A 2 7.72 -2.98 -64.74
CA ALA A 2 7.65 -1.52 -64.87
C ALA A 2 9.09 -0.99 -64.92
N GLY A 3 9.43 -0.30 -66.03
CA GLY A 3 10.79 0.10 -66.34
C GLY A 3 11.41 1.13 -65.37
N PRO A 4 12.59 1.68 -65.71
CA PRO A 4 13.41 2.52 -64.82
C PRO A 4 12.67 3.68 -64.13
N SER A 5 11.63 4.24 -64.75
CA SER A 5 10.79 5.29 -64.16
C SER A 5 10.10 4.87 -62.86
N LEU A 6 9.76 3.58 -62.69
CA LEU A 6 9.13 3.09 -61.47
C LEU A 6 10.13 2.96 -60.32
N GLU A 7 11.41 2.76 -60.63
CA GLU A 7 12.48 2.72 -59.63
C GLU A 7 12.72 4.13 -59.08
N VAL A 8 12.82 5.14 -59.95
CA VAL A 8 13.00 6.55 -59.53
C VAL A 8 11.85 7.02 -58.64
N PHE A 9 10.61 6.63 -58.93
CA PHE A 9 9.46 6.95 -58.08
C PHE A 9 9.57 6.32 -56.68
N LYS A 10 9.96 5.04 -56.60
CA LYS A 10 10.16 4.36 -55.32
C LYS A 10 11.28 4.99 -54.51
N PHE A 11 12.40 5.30 -55.15
CA PHE A 11 13.50 6.01 -54.50
C PHE A 11 13.07 7.38 -54.02
N GLY A 12 12.34 8.15 -54.84
CA GLY A 12 11.76 9.42 -54.44
C GLY A 12 10.86 9.30 -53.22
N LEU A 13 9.99 8.29 -53.17
CA LEU A 13 9.13 8.03 -52.02
C LEU A 13 9.93 7.61 -50.77
N TYR A 14 10.94 6.75 -50.93
CA TYR A 14 11.79 6.30 -49.82
C TYR A 14 12.64 7.41 -49.22
N LEU A 15 13.01 8.42 -50.02
CA LEU A 15 13.69 9.61 -49.49
C LEU A 15 12.69 10.61 -48.92
N PHE A 16 11.61 10.92 -49.66
CA PHE A 16 10.64 11.93 -49.28
C PHE A 16 9.89 11.57 -48.00
N PHE A 17 9.49 10.31 -47.82
CA PHE A 17 8.66 9.92 -46.69
C PHE A 17 9.36 10.10 -45.32
N PRO A 18 10.58 9.56 -45.11
CA PRO A 18 11.36 9.87 -43.91
C PRO A 18 11.64 11.36 -43.73
N LEU A 19 11.97 12.08 -44.82
CA LEU A 19 12.28 13.51 -44.74
C LEU A 19 11.06 14.33 -44.33
N ALA A 20 9.88 14.03 -44.88
CA ALA A 20 8.63 14.70 -44.56
C ALA A 20 8.23 14.46 -43.10
N ILE A 21 8.40 13.24 -42.59
CA ILE A 21 8.18 12.91 -41.18
C ILE A 21 9.16 13.70 -40.30
N MET A 22 10.44 13.75 -40.66
CA MET A 22 11.46 14.51 -39.92
C MET A 22 11.13 16.00 -39.87
N VAL A 23 10.66 16.59 -40.96
CA VAL A 23 10.26 18.01 -40.99
C VAL A 23 8.98 18.25 -40.18
N HIS A 24 8.01 17.35 -40.27
CA HIS A 24 6.74 17.51 -39.55
C HIS A 24 6.89 17.37 -38.03
N TYR A 25 7.59 16.34 -37.58
CA TYR A 25 7.78 16.07 -36.14
C TYR A 25 9.04 16.71 -35.56
N GLY A 26 9.95 17.20 -36.40
CA GLY A 26 11.14 17.93 -35.99
C GLY A 26 10.91 19.41 -35.74
N ASP A 27 9.70 19.92 -36.00
CA ASP A 27 9.33 21.29 -35.64
C ASP A 27 9.38 21.46 -34.11
N PRO A 28 10.22 22.37 -33.57
CA PRO A 28 10.26 22.65 -32.14
C PRO A 28 8.88 22.97 -31.57
N GLU A 29 8.06 23.72 -32.31
CA GLU A 29 6.72 24.10 -31.88
C GLU A 29 5.80 22.90 -31.69
N TRP A 30 5.90 21.89 -32.56
CA TRP A 30 5.12 20.66 -32.44
C TRP A 30 5.50 19.89 -31.17
N TYR A 31 6.80 19.79 -30.86
CA TYR A 31 7.29 19.14 -29.65
C TYR A 31 6.79 19.85 -28.38
N HIS A 32 6.87 21.18 -28.34
CA HIS A 32 6.41 21.97 -27.21
C HIS A 32 4.90 21.82 -26.94
N LYS A 33 4.09 21.66 -27.99
CA LYS A 33 2.62 21.55 -27.86
C LYS A 33 2.16 20.14 -27.53
N ASN A 34 2.82 19.11 -28.07
CA ASN A 34 2.31 17.74 -28.00
C ASN A 34 3.06 16.85 -27.00
N VAL A 35 4.36 17.08 -26.77
CA VAL A 35 5.19 16.20 -25.94
C VAL A 35 5.38 16.76 -24.53
N LEU A 36 5.67 18.07 -24.40
CA LEU A 36 5.92 18.67 -23.09
C LEU A 36 4.74 18.57 -22.12
N PRO A 37 3.48 18.87 -22.51
CA PRO A 37 2.36 18.82 -21.58
C PRO A 37 2.08 17.40 -21.07
N VAL A 38 2.40 16.38 -21.88
CA VAL A 38 2.26 14.98 -21.49
C VAL A 38 3.30 14.57 -20.46
N ARG A 39 4.50 15.19 -20.48
CA ARG A 39 5.53 14.98 -19.47
C ARG A 39 5.01 15.29 -18.07
N ASP A 40 4.31 16.41 -17.92
CA ASP A 40 3.82 16.90 -16.63
C ASP A 40 2.67 16.06 -16.05
N VAL A 41 1.99 15.28 -16.89
CA VAL A 41 0.95 14.34 -16.45
C VAL A 41 1.55 13.00 -16.04
N PHE A 42 2.59 12.56 -16.75
CA PHE A 42 3.21 11.27 -16.47
C PHE A 42 4.17 11.35 -15.28
N TRP A 43 4.94 12.42 -15.16
CA TRP A 43 5.87 12.61 -14.04
C TRP A 43 5.18 13.34 -12.89
N PRO A 44 5.25 12.80 -11.65
CA PRO A 44 4.85 13.53 -10.46
C PRO A 44 5.60 14.87 -10.40
N LYS A 45 4.90 15.94 -10.02
CA LYS A 45 5.52 17.25 -9.87
C LYS A 45 6.56 17.21 -8.76
N ASP A 46 7.65 17.96 -8.93
CA ASP A 46 8.72 18.06 -7.92
C ASP A 46 8.22 18.51 -6.53
N GLU A 47 7.08 19.20 -6.47
CA GLU A 47 6.44 19.62 -5.21
C GLU A 47 5.75 18.48 -4.47
N ASP A 48 5.24 17.47 -5.19
CA ASP A 48 4.59 16.29 -4.59
C ASP A 48 5.61 15.25 -4.10
N LEU A 49 6.87 15.40 -4.55
CA LEU A 49 7.95 14.52 -4.19
C LEU A 49 8.43 14.81 -2.76
N TYR A 50 8.63 13.73 -2.00
CA TYR A 50 9.21 13.85 -0.66
C TYR A 50 10.69 14.26 -0.77
N HIS A 51 11.01 15.42 -0.20
CA HIS A 51 12.37 15.93 -0.14
C HIS A 51 13.04 15.47 1.15
N PRO A 52 14.10 14.64 1.09
CA PRO A 52 14.83 14.25 2.28
C PRO A 52 15.54 15.46 2.90
N PRO A 53 15.54 15.59 4.25
CA PRO A 53 16.18 16.70 4.93
C PRO A 53 17.68 16.71 4.64
N ARG A 54 18.20 17.85 4.17
CA ARG A 54 19.60 18.01 3.75
C ARG A 54 20.47 18.68 4.80
N THR A 55 19.88 19.52 5.65
CA THR A 55 20.62 20.24 6.71
C THR A 55 20.34 19.63 8.09
N SER A 56 21.24 19.87 9.04
CA SER A 56 21.08 19.35 10.41
C SER A 56 19.85 19.93 11.13
N SER A 57 19.45 21.16 10.80
CA SER A 57 18.19 21.75 11.29
C SER A 57 16.98 20.99 10.75
N ASP A 58 16.91 20.75 9.43
CA ASP A 58 15.77 20.05 8.81
C ASP A 58 15.58 18.64 9.38
N VAL A 59 16.69 17.96 9.71
CA VAL A 59 16.64 16.62 10.32
C VAL A 59 15.96 16.67 11.69
N LYS A 60 16.20 17.72 12.49
CA LYS A 60 15.58 17.86 13.81
C LYS A 60 14.08 18.13 13.68
N ASP A 61 13.70 18.97 12.72
CA ASP A 61 12.30 19.33 12.48
C ASP A 61 11.50 18.11 11.98
N ALA A 62 12.05 17.38 11.00
CA ALA A 62 11.46 16.13 10.53
C ALA A 62 11.33 15.09 11.66
N LEU A 63 12.33 14.97 12.54
CA LEU A 63 12.26 14.09 13.72
C LEU A 63 11.14 14.50 14.69
N ALA A 64 10.92 15.80 14.90
CA ALA A 64 9.85 16.30 15.74
C ALA A 64 8.47 15.95 15.14
N GLU A 65 8.30 16.15 13.83
CA GLU A 65 7.09 15.78 13.09
C GLU A 65 6.82 14.26 13.18
N PHE A 66 7.83 13.42 12.95
CA PHE A 66 7.69 11.97 13.07
C PHE A 66 7.34 11.51 14.48
N ARG A 67 7.83 12.19 15.52
CA ARG A 67 7.43 11.90 16.91
C ARG A 67 5.96 12.22 17.14
N GLN A 68 5.50 13.38 16.68
CA GLN A 68 4.08 13.77 16.79
C GLN A 68 3.17 12.81 16.03
N LYS A 69 3.54 12.44 14.79
CA LYS A 69 2.81 11.47 13.98
C LYS A 69 2.70 10.09 14.66
N ARG A 70 3.74 9.67 15.38
CA ARG A 70 3.73 8.41 16.16
C ARG A 70 2.77 8.49 17.35
N ILE A 71 2.71 9.62 18.04
CA ILE A 71 1.81 9.82 19.18
C ILE A 71 0.36 9.84 18.69
N ALA A 72 0.04 10.63 17.67
CA ALA A 72 -1.29 10.69 17.06
C ALA A 72 -1.78 9.31 16.60
N ARG A 73 -0.92 8.56 15.88
CA ARG A 73 -1.26 7.19 15.43
C ARG A 73 -1.48 6.23 16.59
N ARG A 74 -0.81 6.44 17.73
CA ARG A 74 -1.01 5.63 18.94
C ARG A 74 -2.37 5.94 19.57
N GLU A 75 -2.71 7.23 19.69
CA GLU A 75 -4.00 7.68 20.22
C GLU A 75 -5.17 7.17 19.37
N GLU A 76 -5.06 7.23 18.04
CA GLU A 76 -6.07 6.68 17.12
C GLU A 76 -6.30 5.18 17.34
N ARG A 77 -5.23 4.41 17.57
CA ARG A 77 -5.32 2.96 17.86
C ARG A 77 -5.97 2.69 19.20
N GLU A 78 -5.65 3.48 20.22
CA GLU A 78 -6.23 3.35 21.56
C GLU A 78 -7.73 3.73 21.53
N ALA A 79 -8.10 4.76 20.77
CA ALA A 79 -9.49 5.16 20.55
C ALA A 79 -10.28 4.09 19.78
N ALA A 80 -9.69 3.52 18.71
CA ALA A 80 -10.31 2.42 17.96
C ALA A 80 -10.50 1.16 18.82
N ALA A 81 -9.49 0.79 19.62
CA ALA A 81 -9.57 -0.34 20.53
C ALA A 81 -10.64 -0.13 21.62
N ALA A 82 -10.76 1.08 22.18
CA ALA A 82 -11.79 1.42 23.15
C ALA A 82 -13.21 1.39 22.54
N GLY A 83 -13.35 1.81 21.27
CA GLY A 83 -14.60 1.70 20.50
C GLY A 83 -15.01 0.23 20.29
N THR A 84 -14.08 -0.61 19.81
CA THR A 84 -14.33 -2.05 19.65
C THR A 84 -14.69 -2.74 20.97
N ILE A 85 -14.05 -2.36 22.08
CA ILE A 85 -14.40 -2.90 23.41
C ILE A 85 -15.81 -2.45 23.84
N ARG A 86 -16.19 -1.19 23.61
CA ARG A 86 -17.55 -0.71 23.91
C ARG A 86 -18.62 -1.42 23.09
N ASP A 87 -18.36 -1.65 21.80
CA ASP A 87 -19.28 -2.37 20.91
C ASP A 87 -19.40 -3.86 21.29
N ALA A 88 -18.29 -4.49 21.71
CA ALA A 88 -18.29 -5.87 22.22
C ALA A 88 -19.04 -6.02 23.57
N ILE A 89 -18.91 -5.03 24.46
CA ILE A 89 -19.65 -5.01 25.73
C ILE A 89 -21.15 -4.81 25.47
N SER A 90 -21.53 -3.88 24.59
CA SER A 90 -22.93 -3.62 24.24
C SER A 90 -23.61 -4.85 23.64
N SER A 91 -22.95 -5.54 22.70
CA SER A 91 -23.47 -6.77 22.09
C SER A 91 -23.58 -7.95 23.06
N THR A 92 -22.72 -8.03 24.09
CA THR A 92 -22.83 -9.06 25.14
C THR A 92 -24.04 -8.83 26.06
N THR A 93 -24.34 -7.58 26.43
CA THR A 93 -25.54 -7.25 27.25
C THR A 93 -26.85 -7.57 26.53
N SER A 94 -26.92 -7.36 25.22
CA SER A 94 -28.12 -7.67 24.41
C SER A 94 -28.32 -9.19 24.19
N ALA A 95 -27.24 -9.99 24.22
CA ALA A 95 -27.34 -11.44 24.13
C ALA A 95 -27.76 -12.10 25.46
N SER A 96 -27.51 -11.45 26.60
CA SER A 96 -27.91 -11.97 27.93
C SER A 96 -29.39 -11.82 28.27
N SER A 97 -30.18 -11.07 27.46
CA SER A 97 -31.63 -10.90 27.68
C SER A 97 -32.51 -11.94 26.98
N SER A 98 -31.95 -12.91 26.26
CA SER A 98 -32.72 -13.90 25.47
C SER A 98 -32.51 -15.37 25.86
N SER A 99 -31.78 -15.69 26.94
CA SER A 99 -31.55 -17.08 27.37
C SER A 99 -31.95 -17.38 28.83
N ALA A 100 -33.19 -17.03 29.21
CA ALA A 100 -33.76 -17.40 30.51
C ALA A 100 -35.04 -18.24 30.37
N THR A 101 -34.97 -19.41 29.74
CA THR A 101 -35.99 -20.47 29.88
C THR A 101 -35.36 -21.87 29.73
N SER A 102 -35.23 -22.58 30.85
CA SER A 102 -35.59 -24.01 31.08
C SER A 102 -34.57 -24.86 31.88
N ARG A 103 -35.13 -25.45 32.97
CA ARG A 103 -34.87 -26.78 33.59
C ARG A 103 -33.46 -27.08 34.16
N SER A 104 -33.30 -27.19 35.48
CA SER A 104 -33.64 -28.36 36.33
C SER A 104 -32.99 -29.68 35.89
N ALA A 105 -31.91 -30.08 36.57
CA ALA A 105 -31.81 -31.35 37.33
C ALA A 105 -30.35 -31.75 37.68
N ARG A 106 -30.18 -32.14 38.96
CA ARG A 106 -29.31 -33.22 39.51
C ARG A 106 -27.77 -33.13 39.54
N GLN A 107 -27.27 -33.13 40.79
CA GLN A 107 -26.33 -34.10 41.40
C GLN A 107 -24.98 -34.43 40.72
N SER A 108 -23.87 -34.07 41.38
CA SER A 108 -22.95 -34.97 42.11
C SER A 108 -21.53 -34.36 42.26
N SER A 109 -20.85 -34.71 43.34
CA SER A 109 -19.62 -34.07 43.89
C SER A 109 -18.29 -34.60 43.27
N PRO A 110 -17.06 -34.30 43.80
CA PRO A 110 -15.89 -33.74 43.06
C PRO A 110 -14.76 -34.79 42.81
N PRO A 111 -13.56 -34.49 42.25
CA PRO A 111 -12.45 -33.83 42.99
C PRO A 111 -11.40 -33.02 42.17
N ALA A 112 -10.63 -32.20 42.90
CA ALA A 112 -9.21 -31.89 42.73
C ALA A 112 -8.63 -31.56 41.32
N THR A 113 -8.27 -30.29 41.11
CA THR A 113 -6.89 -29.87 40.71
C THR A 113 -6.75 -28.34 40.71
N LEU A 114 -6.61 -27.76 41.90
CA LEU A 114 -5.93 -26.48 42.08
C LEU A 114 -4.41 -26.71 41.93
N ARG A 115 -3.82 -26.68 40.72
CA ARG A 115 -2.33 -26.49 40.59
C ARG A 115 -1.70 -26.33 39.19
N ALA A 116 -2.27 -25.62 38.21
CA ALA A 116 -1.57 -25.51 36.91
C ALA A 116 -1.72 -24.20 36.11
N ALA A 117 -2.25 -23.12 36.66
CA ALA A 117 -2.49 -21.89 35.89
C ALA A 117 -1.60 -20.69 36.26
N SER A 118 -0.73 -20.79 37.27
CA SER A 118 0.08 -19.68 37.77
C SER A 118 1.51 -19.59 37.19
N LEU A 119 1.89 -20.47 36.26
CA LEU A 119 3.24 -20.50 35.66
C LEU A 119 3.29 -20.16 34.15
N ARG A 120 2.24 -19.55 33.60
CA ARG A 120 2.24 -19.10 32.18
C ARG A 120 2.19 -17.59 31.99
N LEU A 121 2.30 -16.80 33.06
CA LEU A 121 2.28 -15.34 32.97
C LEU A 121 3.67 -14.68 33.05
N ALA A 122 4.76 -15.46 33.16
CA ALA A 122 6.11 -14.91 33.34
C ALA A 122 7.05 -15.03 32.12
N GLU A 123 6.55 -15.52 30.96
CA GLU A 123 7.38 -15.73 29.75
C GLU A 123 6.74 -15.06 28.52
N SER A 124 6.33 -13.80 28.64
CA SER A 124 5.79 -13.04 27.50
C SER A 124 6.26 -11.58 27.44
N GLU A 125 7.40 -11.27 28.06
CA GLU A 125 8.15 -10.02 27.85
C GLU A 125 9.44 -10.27 27.07
N ARG A 126 9.34 -10.87 25.88
CA ARG A 126 10.43 -10.79 24.89
C ARG A 126 10.04 -9.80 23.80
N ILE A 127 10.68 -8.64 23.88
CA ILE A 127 10.78 -7.62 22.85
C ILE A 127 11.08 -8.29 21.49
N PRO A 128 10.24 -8.14 20.45
CA PRO A 128 10.62 -8.59 19.12
C PRO A 128 11.73 -7.68 18.59
N ARG A 129 12.95 -8.24 18.47
CA ARG A 129 14.06 -7.64 17.75
C ARG A 129 13.68 -7.48 16.27
N SER A 130 14.05 -6.33 15.73
CA SER A 130 13.85 -5.89 14.35
C SER A 130 14.45 -6.83 13.31
N ARG A 131 13.71 -7.85 12.86
CA ARG A 131 14.08 -8.58 11.63
C ARG A 131 12.96 -9.18 10.79
N ASP A 132 11.70 -8.88 11.09
CA ASP A 132 10.57 -9.32 10.26
C ASP A 132 9.93 -8.12 9.54
N VAL A 133 10.69 -7.53 8.61
CA VAL A 133 10.09 -6.80 7.48
C VAL A 133 9.99 -7.81 6.34
N GLN A 134 9.16 -8.84 6.54
CA GLN A 134 8.67 -9.61 5.41
C GLN A 134 7.57 -8.77 4.77
N ALA A 135 7.94 -8.15 3.65
CA ALA A 135 7.08 -7.30 2.85
C ALA A 135 5.72 -7.96 2.63
N SER A 136 4.65 -7.23 2.94
CA SER A 136 3.34 -7.51 2.38
C SER A 136 3.48 -7.38 0.87
N VAL A 137 3.60 -8.52 0.19
CA VAL A 137 3.59 -8.56 -1.27
C VAL A 137 2.16 -8.23 -1.69
N PRO A 138 1.94 -7.13 -2.43
CA PRO A 138 0.59 -6.76 -2.85
C PRO A 138 0.02 -7.82 -3.81
N ASN A 139 -1.29 -8.10 -3.69
CA ASN A 139 -1.98 -9.18 -4.40
C ASN A 139 -1.78 -9.20 -5.93
N TRP A 140 -1.49 -8.05 -6.56
CA TRP A 140 -1.22 -7.97 -8.00
C TRP A 140 0.04 -8.74 -8.42
N ALA A 141 1.02 -8.92 -7.53
CA ALA A 141 2.27 -9.62 -7.83
C ALA A 141 2.11 -11.15 -7.84
N ILE A 142 1.04 -11.69 -7.24
CA ILE A 142 0.78 -13.14 -7.19
C ILE A 142 0.11 -13.63 -8.50
N THR A 143 -0.58 -12.75 -9.22
CA THR A 143 -1.36 -13.13 -10.41
C THR A 143 -0.51 -13.22 -11.70
N ALA A 144 0.67 -12.62 -11.75
CA ALA A 144 1.50 -12.56 -12.97
C ALA A 144 2.26 -13.87 -13.29
N GLY A 145 2.40 -14.80 -12.34
CA GLY A 145 3.23 -16.00 -12.50
C GLY A 145 2.56 -17.23 -13.11
N ARG A 146 1.24 -17.20 -13.40
CA ARG A 146 0.48 -18.43 -13.73
C ARG A 146 -0.02 -18.52 -15.17
N ARG A 147 0.58 -17.78 -16.11
CA ARG A 147 0.16 -17.76 -17.53
C ARG A 147 1.30 -17.97 -18.53
N LEU A 148 2.31 -18.75 -18.14
CA LEU A 148 3.37 -19.24 -19.01
C LEU A 148 3.68 -20.71 -18.67
N VAL A 149 2.73 -21.60 -18.94
CA VAL A 149 2.95 -23.01 -19.34
C VAL A 149 1.82 -23.38 -20.29
#